data_AF-A0AAV4V3E6-F1
#
_entry.id   AF-A0AAV4V3E6-F1
#
_cell.length_a   1.000
_cell.length_b   1.000
_cell.length_c   1.000
_cell.angle_alpha   90.00
_cell.angle_beta   90.00
_cell.angle_gamma   90.00
#
_symmetry.space_group_name_H-M   'P 1'
#
loop_
_entity.id
_entity.type
_entity.pdbx_description
1 polymer ?
#
loop_
_entity_poly.entity_id
_entity_poly.type
_entity_poly.pdbx_seq_one_letter_code
_entity_poly.pdbx_strand_id
1 'polypeptide(L)'
;MNDSYQRNDPFSNCPCISSRKTVIKSGIFMTYRFCSQTKDKLSDIVNKSKVVVFMKGVPENPRCGFSNAVVQILRMHGVEYDSYNVLDDEKLRQG
;
A
#
# COMPACT_ATOMS: atom_id res chain seq x y z
N MET A 1 25.88 18.42 9.42
CA MET A 1 24.49 18.78 9.06
C MET A 1 23.62 17.59 9.43
N ASN A 2 23.17 17.51 10.68
CA ASN A 2 21.85 17.97 11.14
C ASN A 2 20.72 17.24 10.44
N ASP A 3 20.29 16.10 11.01
CA ASP A 3 18.91 15.65 10.89
C ASP A 3 18.45 15.12 12.26
N SER A 4 18.11 16.08 13.11
CA SER A 4 17.21 15.90 14.24
C SER A 4 15.79 15.70 13.72
N TYR A 5 15.49 14.56 13.10
CA TYR A 5 14.12 14.11 12.93
C TYR A 5 13.80 13.18 14.09
N GLN A 6 13.00 13.70 15.02
CA GLN A 6 12.53 12.96 16.19
C GLN A 6 12.05 11.57 15.76
N ARG A 7 12.56 10.56 16.45
CA ARG A 7 12.00 9.22 16.50
C ARG A 7 10.56 9.30 17.03
N ASN A 8 9.61 9.57 16.14
CA ASN A 8 8.23 9.18 16.33
C ASN A 8 8.17 7.73 15.86
N ASP A 9 8.45 6.80 16.77
CA ASP A 9 8.47 5.38 16.50
C ASP A 9 7.06 4.94 16.06
N PRO A 10 6.83 4.54 14.79
CA PRO A 10 5.51 4.11 14.35
C PRO A 10 5.16 2.70 14.86
N PHE A 11 5.99 2.12 15.74
CA PHE A 11 5.90 0.73 16.19
C PHE A 11 5.07 0.52 17.47
N SER A 12 4.51 1.56 18.07
CA SER A 12 3.71 1.41 19.30
C SER A 12 2.27 0.93 19.06
N ASN A 13 1.78 0.91 17.80
CA ASN A 13 0.38 0.57 17.49
C ASN A 13 0.24 -0.41 16.31
N CYS A 14 1.04 -1.48 16.27
CA CYS A 14 0.81 -2.61 15.36
C CYS A 14 -0.06 -3.69 16.04
N PRO A 15 -1.36 -3.82 15.74
CA PRO A 15 -2.25 -4.81 16.37
C PRO A 15 -2.08 -6.24 15.81
N CYS A 16 -0.95 -6.57 15.19
CA CYS A 16 -0.71 -7.90 14.62
C CYS A 16 -0.29 -8.91 15.71
N ILE A 17 -1.22 -9.24 16.61
CA ILE A 17 -1.20 -10.40 17.50
C ILE A 17 -2.17 -11.43 16.92
N SER A 18 -1.70 -12.24 15.98
CA SER A 18 -2.21 -13.58 15.66
C SER A 18 -1.34 -14.13 14.52
N SER A 19 -0.31 -14.93 14.76
CA SER A 19 -0.40 -16.27 15.30
C SER A 19 0.90 -16.65 16.01
N ARG A 20 0.74 -17.25 17.20
CA ARG A 20 1.83 -17.86 17.97
C ARG A 20 2.50 -18.97 17.15
N LYS A 21 3.81 -18.90 16.98
CA LYS A 21 4.65 -20.11 16.89
C LYS A 21 5.62 -20.08 18.07
N THR A 22 5.27 -20.84 19.09
CA THR A 22 6.17 -21.13 20.21
C THR A 22 7.25 -22.08 19.73
N VAL A 23 8.49 -21.62 19.61
CA VAL A 23 9.66 -22.50 19.64
C VAL A 23 10.60 -21.97 20.71
N ILE A 24 10.55 -22.64 21.86
CA ILE A 24 11.49 -22.49 22.96
C ILE A 24 12.77 -23.19 22.53
N LYS A 25 13.92 -22.51 22.59
CA LYS A 25 15.15 -23.00 23.24
C LYS A 25 16.28 -21.98 23.09
N SER A 26 16.79 -21.59 24.27
CA SER A 26 18.10 -21.03 24.57
C SER A 26 18.96 -20.57 23.38
N GLY A 27 19.13 -19.27 23.25
CA GLY A 27 20.01 -18.63 22.27
C GLY A 27 19.43 -17.28 21.88
N ILE A 28 20.25 -16.24 21.97
CA ILE A 28 19.92 -14.86 21.59
C ILE A 28 19.52 -14.84 20.10
N PHE A 29 18.22 -15.00 19.84
CA PHE A 29 17.61 -14.82 18.52
C PHE A 29 16.91 -13.47 18.53
N MET A 30 17.59 -12.45 18.02
CA MET A 30 16.95 -11.19 17.69
C MET A 30 15.96 -11.49 16.55
N THR A 31 14.68 -11.62 16.90
CA THR A 31 13.60 -11.84 15.94
C THR A 31 13.34 -10.50 15.22
N TYR A 32 14.18 -10.20 14.24
CA TYR A 32 13.91 -9.10 13.32
C TYR A 32 12.66 -9.43 12.51
N ARG A 33 11.53 -8.87 12.93
CA ARG A 33 10.26 -8.99 12.23
C ARG A 33 10.26 -8.03 11.04
N PHE A 34 10.56 -8.55 9.86
CA PHE A 34 10.37 -7.82 8.61
C PHE A 34 8.87 -7.76 8.30
N CYS A 35 8.19 -6.73 8.81
CA CYS A 35 6.84 -6.40 8.40
C CYS A 35 6.95 -5.61 7.10
N SER A 36 6.55 -6.24 5.99
CA SER A 36 6.33 -5.53 4.72
C SER A 36 5.07 -4.68 4.89
N GLN A 37 5.25 -3.50 5.50
CA GLN A 37 4.19 -2.54 5.83
C GLN A 37 3.38 -2.10 4.59
N THR A 38 3.88 -2.38 3.38
CA THR A 38 3.24 -2.11 2.09
C THR A 38 2.13 -3.12 1.78
N LYS A 39 2.27 -4.39 2.16
CA LYS A 39 1.27 -5.44 1.84
C LYS A 39 -0.02 -5.23 2.60
N ASP A 40 0.08 -4.92 3.88
CA ASP A 40 -1.09 -4.67 4.74
C ASP A 40 -1.89 -3.46 4.23
N LYS A 41 -1.20 -2.38 3.83
CA LYS A 41 -1.83 -1.18 3.25
C LYS A 41 -2.49 -1.46 1.90
N LEU A 42 -1.84 -2.25 1.04
CA LEU A 42 -2.42 -2.62 -0.26
C LEU A 42 -3.67 -3.49 -0.07
N SER A 43 -3.64 -4.45 0.87
CA SER A 43 -4.82 -5.27 1.17
C SER A 43 -5.98 -4.42 1.66
N ASP A 44 -5.73 -3.41 2.50
CA ASP A 44 -6.79 -2.53 2.99
C ASP A 44 -7.41 -1.71 1.85
N ILE A 45 -6.59 -1.21 0.93
CA ILE A 45 -7.04 -0.45 -0.25
C ILE A 45 -7.90 -1.31 -1.17
N VAL A 46 -7.44 -2.53 -1.49
CA VAL A 46 -8.17 -3.45 -2.39
C VAL A 46 -9.47 -3.94 -1.76
N ASN A 47 -9.52 -4.11 -0.44
CA ASN A 47 -10.73 -4.55 0.27
C ASN A 47 -11.78 -3.44 0.45
N LYS A 48 -11.41 -2.16 0.29
CA LYS A 48 -12.31 -1.04 0.52
C LYS A 48 -13.36 -0.88 -0.58
N SER A 49 -13.01 -1.22 -1.82
CA SER A 49 -13.81 -0.89 -3.00
C SER A 49 -13.89 -2.08 -3.96
N LYS A 50 -15.05 -2.26 -4.58
CA LYS A 50 -15.32 -3.40 -5.48
C LYS A 50 -14.42 -3.40 -6.71
N VAL A 51 -14.05 -2.22 -7.19
CA VAL A 51 -13.16 -2.02 -8.33
C VAL A 51 -12.17 -0.92 -7.96
N VAL A 52 -10.88 -1.25 -8.02
CA VAL A 52 -9.77 -0.33 -7.77
C VAL A 52 -8.88 -0.30 -8.99
N VAL A 53 -8.57 0.90 -9.48
CA VAL A 53 -7.75 1.13 -10.66
C VAL A 53 -6.45 1.83 -10.27
N PHE A 54 -5.33 1.16 -10.52
CA PHE A 54 -4.00 1.75 -10.39
C PHE A 54 -3.58 2.31 -11.75
N MET A 55 -3.42 3.63 -11.84
CA MET A 55 -3.14 4.32 -13.11
C MET A 55 -2.10 5.42 -12.96
N LYS A 56 -1.57 5.91 -14.09
CA LYS A 56 -0.65 7.04 -14.13
C LYS A 56 -1.44 8.34 -14.27
N GLY A 57 -1.40 9.18 -13.24
CA GLY A 57 -2.25 10.36 -13.12
C GLY A 57 -3.60 10.03 -12.47
N VAL A 58 -4.58 10.90 -12.68
CA VAL A 58 -5.94 10.80 -12.11
C VAL A 58 -6.97 10.66 -13.23
N PRO A 59 -8.19 10.15 -12.97
CA PRO A 59 -9.22 9.98 -13.98
C PRO A 59 -9.59 11.27 -14.74
N GLU A 60 -9.47 12.43 -14.08
CA GLU A 60 -9.71 13.75 -14.65
C GLU A 60 -8.58 14.18 -15.59
N ASN A 61 -7.37 13.69 -15.36
CA ASN A 61 -6.17 14.03 -16.12
C ASN A 61 -5.20 12.84 -16.25
N PRO A 62 -5.50 11.87 -17.14
CA PRO A 62 -4.66 10.69 -17.34
C PRO A 62 -3.36 11.06 -18.05
N ARG A 63 -2.21 10.61 -17.50
CA ARG A 63 -0.88 10.97 -18.02
C ARG A 63 -0.32 9.99 -19.07
N CYS A 64 -1.10 8.99 -19.46
CA CYS A 64 -0.68 7.95 -20.41
C CYS A 64 -1.88 7.45 -21.23
N GLY A 65 -1.67 7.16 -22.52
CA GLY A 65 -2.73 6.70 -23.43
C GLY A 65 -3.44 5.42 -22.94
N PHE A 66 -2.69 4.50 -22.32
CA PHE A 66 -3.28 3.30 -21.71
C PHE A 66 -4.19 3.65 -20.53
N SER A 67 -3.74 4.54 -19.64
CA SER A 67 -4.54 5.00 -18.50
C SER A 67 -5.81 5.74 -18.96
N ASN A 68 -5.73 6.50 -20.06
CA ASN A 68 -6.91 7.15 -20.64
C ASN A 68 -7.91 6.13 -21.21
N ALA A 69 -7.44 5.11 -21.93
CA ALA A 69 -8.32 4.07 -22.49
C ALA A 69 -9.09 3.31 -21.40
N VAL A 70 -8.44 2.96 -20.29
CA VAL A 70 -9.09 2.28 -19.15
C VAL A 70 -10.19 3.15 -18.55
N VAL A 71 -9.92 4.43 -18.29
CA VAL A 71 -10.92 5.38 -17.77
C VAL A 71 -12.10 5.55 -18.73
N GLN A 72 -11.84 5.63 -20.04
CA GLN A 72 -12.91 5.73 -21.04
C GLN A 72 -13.82 4.51 -21.04
N ILE A 73 -13.26 3.30 -21.02
CA ILE A 73 -14.04 2.05 -20.98
C ILE A 73 -14.89 1.98 -19.71
N LEU A 74 -14.30 2.25 -18.54
CA LEU A 74 -15.02 2.22 -17.26
C LEU A 74 -16.15 3.26 -17.21
N ARG A 75 -15.92 4.45 -17.76
CA ARG A 75 -16.93 5.51 -17.87
C ARG A 75 -18.07 5.12 -18.81
N MET A 76 -17.77 4.48 -19.95
CA MET A 76 -18.78 4.01 -20.90
C MET A 76 -19.69 2.94 -20.28
N HIS A 77 -19.14 2.09 -19.41
CA HIS A 77 -19.90 1.06 -18.71
C HIS A 77 -20.55 1.56 -17.39
N GLY A 78 -20.35 2.84 -17.02
CA GLY A 78 -20.93 3.42 -15.80
C GLY A 78 -20.47 2.72 -14.52
N VAL A 79 -19.28 2.14 -14.50
CA VAL A 79 -18.74 1.42 -13.35
C VAL A 79 -18.19 2.44 -12.35
N GLU A 80 -18.62 2.36 -11.09
CA GLU A 80 -17.98 3.09 -10.00
C GLU A 80 -16.68 2.39 -9.61
N TYR A 81 -15.58 3.15 -9.56
CA TYR A 81 -14.26 2.65 -9.20
C TYR A 81 -13.47 3.71 -8.43
N ASP A 82 -12.58 3.24 -7.55
CA ASP A 82 -11.58 4.09 -6.92
C ASP A 82 -10.30 4.09 -7.75
N SER A 83 -9.69 5.25 -7.90
CA SER A 83 -8.44 5.42 -8.65
C SER A 83 -7.28 5.81 -7.74
N TYR A 84 -6.14 5.15 -7.91
CA TYR A 84 -4.89 5.47 -7.21
C TYR A 84 -3.80 5.81 -8.22
N ASN A 85 -3.19 6.99 -8.06
CA ASN A 85 -2.10 7.45 -8.90
C ASN A 85 -0.77 6.82 -8.44
N VAL A 86 -0.21 5.94 -9.26
CA VAL A 86 1.06 5.25 -8.95
C VAL A 86 2.28 6.16 -9.01
N LEU A 87 2.15 7.40 -9.51
CA LEU A 87 3.26 8.35 -9.56
C LEU A 87 3.41 9.14 -8.26
N ASP A 88 2.36 9.22 -7.44
CA ASP A 88 2.36 10.04 -6.22
C ASP A 88 2.91 9.29 -5.00
N ASP A 89 2.89 7.95 -5.03
CA ASP A 89 3.39 7.13 -3.93
C ASP A 89 4.48 6.15 -4.40
N GLU A 90 5.73 6.51 -4.12
CA GLU A 90 6.90 5.70 -4.42
C GLU A 90 6.86 4.34 -3.70
N LYS A 91 6.11 4.22 -2.59
CA LYS A 91 5.94 2.95 -1.86
C LYS A 91 4.98 2.00 -2.56
N LEU A 92 3.99 2.50 -3.31
CA LEU A 92 3.12 1.69 -4.17
C LEU A 92 3.87 1.20 -5.42
N ARG A 93 4.83 2.00 -5.90
CA ARG A 93 5.69 1.64 -7.05
C ARG A 93 6.70 0.53 -6.75
N GLN A 94 7.24 0.51 -5.54
CA GLN A 94 8.27 -0.45 -5.12
C GLN A 94 7.69 -1.72 -4.46
N GLY A 95 6.41 -2.03 -4.68
CA GLY A 95 5.70 -3.18 -4.11
C GLY A 95 6.40 -4.53 -4.29
#